data_AF-A0ABD5P5E8-F1
#
_entry.id   AF-A0ABD5P5E8-F1
#
_cell.length_a   1.000
_cell.length_b   1.000
_cell.length_c   1.000
_cell.angle_alpha   90.00
_cell.angle_beta   90.00
_cell.angle_gamma   90.00
#
_symmetry.space_group_name_H-M   'P 1'
#
loop_
_entity.id
_entity.type
_entity.pdbx_description
1 polymer ?
#
loop_
_entity_poly.entity_id
_entity_poly.type
_entity_poly.pdbx_seq_one_letter_code
_entity_poly.pdbx_strand_id
1 'polypeptide(L)'
;MGRTRWLALLVGALAAAAVALVRALAARRVDDVPFCPLFARGRVGPEWASRRDVASEPAPGELEDFAVYDRDDFDSSAIHPEVRRFYERTADYDLTYETTWHRGFRLGAWLASIATSRLEQLNLPGRSDGRRRRLESRIARVSPAADPRGDSRVWTRTDPDTGEAVFVAIYTTHERDGVVYANVATPLPWANLSTVLRPEAIRGDGDGGGVVFTTRDDGDSDGGLFLVTPIGVFDLPMAQRFRVWPADSPDAPRVQTDADLVATHEMWLFGRQFLTIRYGIERSRP
;
A
#
# COMPACT_ATOMS: atom_id res chain seq x y z
N MET A 1 28.04 -29.24 -33.64
CA MET A 1 27.96 -27.82 -33.20
C MET A 1 26.69 -27.06 -33.64
N GLY A 2 25.65 -27.69 -34.20
CA GLY A 2 24.44 -26.99 -34.70
C GLY A 2 23.27 -26.90 -33.70
N ARG A 3 22.90 -28.00 -33.04
CA ARG A 3 21.64 -28.09 -32.27
C ARG A 3 21.60 -27.19 -31.02
N THR A 4 22.74 -27.00 -30.34
CA THR A 4 22.82 -26.21 -29.10
C THR A 4 22.66 -24.70 -29.34
N ARG A 5 23.12 -24.20 -30.49
CA ARG A 5 22.96 -22.79 -30.89
C ARG A 5 21.52 -22.46 -31.28
N TRP A 6 20.84 -23.39 -31.96
CA TRP A 6 19.42 -23.27 -32.30
C TRP A 6 18.52 -23.27 -31.06
N LEU A 7 18.80 -24.13 -30.08
CA LEU A 7 18.11 -24.13 -28.79
C LEU A 7 18.29 -22.81 -28.02
N ALA A 8 19.51 -22.27 -27.98
CA ALA A 8 19.77 -20.99 -27.33
C ALA A 8 19.03 -19.81 -28.00
N LEU A 9 18.97 -19.78 -29.34
CA LEU A 9 18.24 -18.76 -30.09
C LEU A 9 16.72 -18.89 -29.91
N LEU A 10 16.18 -20.12 -29.86
CA LEU A 10 14.76 -20.37 -29.58
C LEU A 10 14.36 -19.95 -28.17
N VAL A 11 15.19 -20.25 -27.17
CA VAL A 11 14.98 -19.79 -25.78
C VAL A 11 15.05 -18.27 -25.69
N GLY A 12 16.01 -17.64 -26.37
CA GLY A 12 16.11 -16.17 -26.44
C GLY A 12 14.90 -15.52 -27.10
N ALA A 13 14.41 -16.08 -28.20
CA ALA A 13 13.23 -15.59 -28.90
C ALA A 13 11.94 -15.79 -28.09
N LEU A 14 11.78 -16.93 -27.40
CA LEU A 14 10.65 -17.18 -26.51
C LEU A 14 10.67 -16.27 -25.28
N ALA A 15 11.85 -16.01 -24.70
CA ALA A 15 12.00 -15.06 -23.61
C ALA A 15 11.68 -13.63 -24.07
N ALA A 16 12.16 -13.22 -25.24
CA ALA A 16 11.85 -11.91 -25.81
C ALA A 16 10.36 -11.76 -26.15
N ALA A 17 9.72 -12.80 -26.70
CA ALA A 17 8.28 -12.82 -26.98
C ALA A 17 7.46 -12.80 -25.68
N ALA A 18 7.88 -13.51 -24.63
CA ALA A 18 7.25 -13.46 -23.32
C ALA A 18 7.38 -12.07 -22.68
N VAL A 19 8.55 -11.44 -22.77
CA VAL A 19 8.76 -10.06 -22.29
C VAL A 19 7.93 -9.07 -23.11
N ALA A 20 7.85 -9.23 -24.43
CA ALA A 20 7.05 -8.39 -25.31
C ALA A 20 5.54 -8.56 -25.05
N LEU A 21 5.09 -9.78 -24.79
CA LEU A 21 3.71 -10.08 -24.43
C LEU A 21 3.35 -9.51 -23.05
N VAL A 22 4.23 -9.68 -22.05
CA VAL A 22 4.07 -9.06 -20.73
C VAL A 22 4.04 -7.54 -20.85
N ARG A 23 4.92 -6.94 -21.67
CA ARG A 23 4.90 -5.49 -21.96
C ARG A 23 3.62 -5.05 -22.64
N ALA A 24 3.14 -5.77 -23.64
CA ALA A 24 1.92 -5.42 -24.38
C ALA A 24 0.66 -5.55 -23.51
N LEU A 25 0.61 -6.56 -22.65
CA LEU A 25 -0.50 -6.77 -21.70
C LEU A 25 -0.43 -5.76 -20.53
N ALA A 26 0.76 -5.43 -20.04
CA ALA A 26 0.95 -4.42 -19.01
C ALA A 26 0.66 -3.00 -19.52
N ALA A 27 1.03 -2.66 -20.76
CA ALA A 27 0.84 -1.31 -21.31
C ALA A 27 -0.63 -0.88 -21.34
N ARG A 28 -1.54 -1.76 -21.76
CA ARG A 28 -2.97 -1.42 -21.90
C ARG A 28 -3.69 -1.06 -20.59
N ARG A 29 -3.18 -1.52 -19.45
CA ARG A 29 -3.80 -1.32 -18.12
C ARG A 29 -3.23 -0.12 -17.37
N VAL A 30 -2.14 0.45 -17.87
CA VAL A 30 -1.24 1.34 -17.14
C VAL A 30 -1.34 2.78 -17.62
N ASP A 31 -1.82 3.01 -18.85
CA ASP A 31 -1.76 4.31 -19.51
C ASP A 31 -2.65 5.39 -18.85
N ASP A 32 -3.72 4.99 -18.14
CA ASP A 32 -4.70 5.93 -17.56
C ASP A 32 -4.48 6.23 -16.07
N VAL A 33 -3.55 5.54 -15.40
CA VAL A 33 -3.32 5.72 -13.96
C VAL A 33 -2.34 6.89 -13.72
N PRO A 34 -2.73 7.91 -12.93
CA PRO A 34 -1.83 9.01 -12.60
C PRO A 34 -0.82 8.58 -11.51
N PHE A 35 0.27 7.96 -11.94
CA PHE A 35 1.33 7.51 -11.04
C PHE A 35 2.11 8.66 -10.39
N CYS A 36 2.53 8.45 -9.13
CA CYS A 36 3.41 9.39 -8.45
C CYS A 36 4.77 9.44 -9.15
N PRO A 37 5.30 10.63 -9.49
CA PRO A 37 6.61 10.75 -10.11
C PRO A 37 7.77 10.57 -9.12
N LEU A 38 7.49 10.53 -7.81
CA LEU A 38 8.50 10.57 -6.77
C LEU A 38 9.14 9.19 -6.54
N PHE A 39 10.46 9.14 -6.62
CA PHE A 39 11.28 7.99 -6.24
C PHE A 39 12.50 8.45 -5.43
N ALA A 40 13.08 7.54 -4.65
CA ALA A 40 14.29 7.83 -3.89
C ALA A 40 15.54 7.65 -4.77
N ARG A 41 16.65 8.27 -4.37
CA ARG A 41 17.99 7.99 -4.99
C ARG A 41 18.88 7.15 -4.05
N GLY A 42 18.34 6.74 -2.91
CA GLY A 42 19.05 6.11 -1.80
C GLY A 42 18.08 5.81 -0.65
N ARG A 43 18.60 5.70 0.58
CA ARG A 43 17.84 5.33 1.77
C ARG A 43 16.60 6.23 2.01
N VAL A 44 15.47 5.60 2.31
CA VAL A 44 14.20 6.26 2.64
C VAL A 44 13.98 6.17 4.14
N GLY A 45 14.59 7.11 4.85
CA GLY A 45 14.46 7.23 6.31
C GLY A 45 13.33 8.18 6.74
N PRO A 46 13.19 8.43 8.05
CA PRO A 46 12.11 9.26 8.62
C PRO A 46 12.12 10.70 8.10
N GLU A 47 13.32 11.21 7.80
CA GLU A 47 13.55 12.54 7.25
C GLU A 47 13.65 12.54 5.72
N TRP A 48 13.22 11.49 5.02
CA TRP A 48 13.28 11.48 3.56
C TRP A 48 12.42 12.60 2.95
N ALA A 49 11.18 12.74 3.42
CA ALA A 49 10.23 13.69 2.84
C ALA A 49 10.65 15.15 3.08
N SER A 50 11.18 15.45 4.26
CA SER A 50 11.69 16.78 4.62
C SER A 50 12.97 17.11 3.84
N ARG A 51 13.97 16.21 3.82
CA ARG A 51 15.25 16.43 3.10
C ARG A 51 15.13 16.54 1.59
N ARG A 52 13.99 16.13 1.01
CA ARG A 52 13.72 16.19 -0.42
C ARG A 52 12.72 17.28 -0.80
N ASP A 53 12.36 18.15 0.14
CA ASP A 53 11.33 19.19 -0.04
C ASP A 53 10.01 18.61 -0.60
N VAL A 54 9.72 17.36 -0.25
CA VAL A 54 8.47 16.67 -0.60
C VAL A 54 7.39 17.06 0.39
N ALA A 55 7.71 17.03 1.69
CA ALA A 55 6.79 17.45 2.74
C ALA A 55 6.72 18.98 2.84
N SER A 56 5.50 19.50 2.95
CA SER A 56 5.20 20.90 3.20
C SER A 56 4.62 21.06 4.61
N GLU A 57 3.42 21.59 4.77
CA GLU A 57 2.74 21.70 6.06
C GLU A 57 2.25 20.35 6.62
N PRO A 58 2.18 20.21 7.97
CA PRO A 58 1.53 19.06 8.60
C PRO A 58 0.08 18.90 8.15
N ALA A 59 -0.37 17.66 8.05
CA ALA A 59 -1.75 17.31 7.73
C ALA A 59 -2.33 16.37 8.78
N PRO A 60 -3.65 16.46 9.05
CA PRO A 60 -4.28 15.66 10.10
C PRO A 60 -4.40 14.16 9.77
N GLY A 61 -4.57 13.80 8.49
CA GLY A 61 -4.77 12.41 8.07
C GLY A 61 -4.40 12.19 6.61
N GLU A 62 -4.56 10.96 6.14
CA GLU A 62 -4.33 10.56 4.74
C GLU A 62 -5.30 11.22 3.76
N LEU A 63 -6.52 11.52 4.22
CA LEU A 63 -7.60 12.12 3.43
C LEU A 63 -8.06 13.44 4.03
N GLU A 64 -8.68 14.29 3.20
CA GLU A 64 -9.34 15.50 3.68
C GLU A 64 -10.71 15.17 4.25
N ASP A 65 -11.46 14.41 3.46
CA ASP A 65 -12.82 13.97 3.72
C ASP A 65 -12.97 12.56 3.14
N PHE A 66 -13.48 11.63 3.93
CA PHE A 66 -13.70 10.26 3.48
C PHE A 66 -14.84 10.14 2.44
N ALA A 67 -15.73 11.14 2.37
CA ALA A 67 -16.81 11.21 1.37
C ALA A 67 -16.29 11.37 -0.06
N VAL A 68 -14.99 11.61 -0.27
CA VAL A 68 -14.35 11.57 -1.61
C VAL A 68 -14.60 10.25 -2.34
N TYR A 69 -14.89 9.16 -1.62
CA TYR A 69 -15.18 7.85 -2.21
C TYR A 69 -16.66 7.60 -2.51
N ASP A 70 -17.56 8.53 -2.20
CA ASP A 70 -18.99 8.40 -2.41
C ASP A 70 -19.33 8.20 -3.89
N ARG A 71 -20.15 7.18 -4.15
CA ARG A 71 -20.65 6.80 -5.47
C ARG A 71 -21.82 5.82 -5.31
N ASP A 72 -22.49 5.47 -6.40
CA ASP A 72 -23.71 4.65 -6.38
C ASP A 72 -23.59 3.31 -5.61
N ASP A 73 -22.41 2.69 -5.62
CA ASP A 73 -22.14 1.41 -4.93
C ASP A 73 -21.29 1.55 -3.65
N PHE A 74 -20.98 2.77 -3.20
CA PHE A 74 -20.25 3.05 -1.98
C PHE A 74 -20.77 4.32 -1.30
N ASP A 75 -21.38 4.14 -0.14
CA ASP A 75 -21.88 5.22 0.71
C ASP A 75 -20.99 5.35 1.96
N SER A 76 -20.20 6.42 2.04
CA SER A 76 -19.33 6.70 3.18
C SER A 76 -20.12 6.89 4.48
N SER A 77 -21.39 7.33 4.43
CA SER A 77 -22.22 7.50 5.62
C SER A 77 -22.58 6.16 6.28
N ALA A 78 -22.52 5.06 5.53
CA ALA A 78 -22.68 3.70 6.03
C ALA A 78 -21.40 3.13 6.68
N ILE A 79 -20.26 3.83 6.56
CA ILE A 79 -18.99 3.46 7.20
C ILE A 79 -18.94 4.05 8.60
N HIS A 80 -18.52 3.21 9.56
CA HIS A 80 -18.44 3.58 10.96
C HIS A 80 -17.64 4.89 11.16
N PRO A 81 -18.15 5.87 11.93
CA PRO A 81 -17.51 7.18 12.09
C PRO A 81 -16.05 7.11 12.52
N GLU A 82 -15.70 6.15 13.38
CA GLU A 82 -14.31 5.97 13.83
C GLU A 82 -13.38 5.52 12.70
N VAL A 83 -13.87 4.70 11.77
CA VAL A 83 -13.10 4.26 10.60
C VAL A 83 -12.85 5.45 9.67
N ARG A 84 -13.86 6.28 9.40
CA ARG A 84 -13.69 7.51 8.60
C ARG A 84 -12.71 8.47 9.27
N ARG A 85 -12.87 8.69 10.58
CA ARG A 85 -11.96 9.52 11.38
C ARG A 85 -10.52 9.01 11.30
N PHE A 86 -10.28 7.70 11.31
CA PHE A 86 -8.92 7.17 11.15
C PHE A 86 -8.24 7.61 9.85
N TYR A 87 -8.96 7.70 8.73
CA TYR A 87 -8.39 8.17 7.47
C TYR A 87 -8.26 9.70 7.38
N GLU A 88 -9.20 10.45 7.97
CA GLU A 88 -9.20 11.92 7.98
C GLU A 88 -8.25 12.52 9.05
N ARG A 89 -7.96 11.74 10.09
CA ARG A 89 -7.20 12.12 11.30
C ARG A 89 -6.14 11.09 11.66
N THR A 90 -5.53 10.44 10.68
CA THR A 90 -4.56 9.35 10.87
C THR A 90 -3.38 9.72 11.79
N ALA A 91 -2.99 10.99 11.85
CA ALA A 91 -1.95 11.46 12.76
C ALA A 91 -2.34 11.36 14.24
N ASP A 92 -3.63 11.26 14.56
CA ASP A 92 -4.16 11.10 15.93
C ASP A 92 -4.21 9.64 16.37
N TYR A 93 -3.63 8.70 15.62
CA TYR A 93 -3.68 7.27 15.92
C TYR A 93 -2.29 6.64 15.99
N ASP A 94 -2.13 5.82 17.01
CA ASP A 94 -1.05 4.88 17.18
C ASP A 94 -1.44 3.53 16.56
N LEU A 95 -0.48 2.90 15.89
CA LEU A 95 -0.69 1.58 15.30
C LEU A 95 0.21 0.57 15.99
N THR A 96 -0.36 -0.59 16.31
CA THR A 96 0.40 -1.79 16.61
C THR A 96 0.23 -2.80 15.49
N TYR A 97 1.26 -3.58 15.18
CA TYR A 97 1.13 -4.61 14.14
C TYR A 97 1.78 -5.94 14.49
N GLU A 98 1.22 -7.00 13.92
CA GLU A 98 1.75 -8.35 13.94
C GLU A 98 1.80 -8.93 12.52
N THR A 99 2.91 -9.57 12.17
CA THR A 99 3.14 -10.11 10.83
C THR A 99 3.07 -11.63 10.81
N THR A 100 2.28 -12.18 9.88
CA THR A 100 2.14 -13.62 9.63
C THR A 100 2.53 -13.96 8.19
N TRP A 101 3.66 -14.66 8.02
CA TRP A 101 4.07 -15.26 6.75
C TRP A 101 3.40 -16.61 6.51
N HIS A 102 2.80 -16.79 5.33
CA HIS A 102 2.11 -18.02 4.94
C HIS A 102 3.07 -19.11 4.44
N ARG A 103 2.62 -20.37 4.49
CA ARG A 103 3.43 -21.55 4.11
C ARG A 103 3.85 -21.49 2.64
N GLY A 104 5.09 -21.91 2.33
CA GLY A 104 5.68 -21.85 0.99
C GLY A 104 6.48 -20.59 0.69
N PHE A 105 6.28 -19.52 1.46
CA PHE A 105 6.99 -18.24 1.28
C PHE A 105 8.00 -17.93 2.39
N ARG A 106 8.27 -18.85 3.32
CA ARG A 106 9.30 -18.64 4.37
C ARG A 106 10.73 -18.55 3.80
N LEU A 107 11.01 -19.23 2.69
CA LEU A 107 12.27 -19.08 1.95
C LEU A 107 12.31 -17.76 1.17
N GLY A 108 11.15 -17.35 0.62
CA GLY A 108 10.95 -16.04 0.01
C GLY A 108 11.06 -14.88 1.00
N ALA A 109 10.60 -15.04 2.24
CA ALA A 109 10.74 -14.09 3.34
C ALA A 109 12.20 -13.87 3.73
N TRP A 110 13.00 -14.95 3.71
CA TRP A 110 14.44 -14.87 3.89
C TRP A 110 15.13 -14.10 2.74
N LEU A 111 14.80 -14.40 1.47
CA LEU A 111 15.32 -13.66 0.32
C LEU A 111 14.83 -12.20 0.27
N ALA A 112 13.56 -11.96 0.62
CA ALA A 112 12.97 -10.64 0.72
C ALA A 112 13.68 -9.84 1.82
N SER A 113 13.96 -10.42 2.98
CA SER A 113 14.69 -9.74 4.06
C SER A 113 16.12 -9.30 3.66
N ILE A 114 16.74 -10.00 2.70
CA ILE A 114 18.05 -9.62 2.13
C ILE A 114 17.90 -8.44 1.15
N ALA A 115 16.78 -8.35 0.43
CA ALA A 115 16.50 -7.27 -0.50
C ALA A 115 15.90 -6.02 0.19
N THR A 116 15.03 -6.20 1.18
CA THR A 116 14.31 -5.14 1.88
C THR A 116 15.11 -4.48 3.01
N SER A 117 16.11 -5.17 3.59
CA SER A 117 17.04 -4.56 4.57
C SER A 117 17.87 -3.40 3.99
N ARG A 118 17.94 -3.27 2.65
CA ARG A 118 18.52 -2.09 1.98
C ARG A 118 17.49 -1.07 1.50
N LEU A 119 16.20 -1.41 1.55
CA LEU A 119 15.10 -0.59 1.01
C LEU A 119 14.22 0.04 2.10
N GLU A 120 14.25 -0.45 3.35
CA GLU A 120 13.60 0.07 4.59
C GLU A 120 12.10 0.39 4.54
N GLN A 121 11.48 0.47 3.37
CA GLN A 121 10.05 0.69 3.19
C GLN A 121 9.20 -0.54 3.45
N LEU A 122 9.81 -1.62 3.91
CA LEU A 122 9.18 -2.83 4.40
C LEU A 122 10.11 -3.42 5.45
N ASN A 123 10.40 -2.68 6.53
CA ASN A 123 10.96 -3.24 7.79
C ASN A 123 9.95 -4.17 8.49
N LEU A 124 9.28 -4.99 7.69
CA LEU A 124 8.48 -6.10 8.13
C LEU A 124 9.46 -7.17 8.61
N PRO A 125 9.25 -7.73 9.81
CA PRO A 125 10.13 -8.74 10.34
C PRO A 125 10.27 -9.90 9.34
N GLY A 126 11.50 -10.26 8.98
CA GLY A 126 11.79 -11.36 8.06
C GLY A 126 11.31 -12.74 8.56
N ARG A 127 10.75 -12.80 9.77
CA ARG A 127 10.13 -13.98 10.38
C ARG A 127 8.88 -13.56 11.14
N SER A 128 7.83 -14.37 11.09
CA SER A 128 6.72 -14.27 12.06
C SER A 128 7.31 -14.54 13.44
N ASP A 129 7.59 -13.49 14.21
CA ASP A 129 8.12 -13.61 15.57
C ASP A 129 7.03 -13.40 16.63
N GLY A 130 5.79 -13.14 16.20
CA GLY A 130 4.64 -12.85 17.08
C GLY A 130 4.82 -11.58 17.91
N ARG A 131 5.87 -10.78 17.64
CA ARG A 131 6.15 -9.57 18.40
C ARG A 131 5.34 -8.42 17.84
N ARG A 132 4.53 -7.84 18.70
CA ARG A 132 3.86 -6.57 18.45
C ARG A 132 4.87 -5.44 18.52
N ARG A 133 4.72 -4.47 17.62
CA ARG A 133 5.55 -3.27 17.51
C ARG A 133 4.63 -2.07 17.36
N ARG A 134 4.97 -0.96 18.01
CA ARG A 134 4.26 0.31 17.91
C ARG A 134 4.79 1.12 16.72
N LEU A 135 3.94 1.93 16.12
CA LEU A 135 4.27 2.85 15.04
C LEU A 135 3.69 4.22 15.39
N GLU A 136 4.53 5.24 15.28
CA GLU A 136 4.12 6.64 15.34
C GLU A 136 3.87 7.17 13.93
N SER A 137 2.84 8.00 13.79
CA SER A 137 2.36 8.53 12.51
C SER A 137 2.68 10.01 12.36
N ARG A 138 3.42 10.37 11.32
CA ARG A 138 3.58 11.77 10.89
C ARG A 138 3.05 11.94 9.48
N ILE A 139 2.06 12.82 9.31
CA ILE A 139 1.50 13.15 8.00
C ILE A 139 1.74 14.62 7.66
N ALA A 140 2.12 14.87 6.40
CA ALA A 140 2.28 16.21 5.84
C ALA A 140 1.70 16.26 4.43
N ARG A 141 1.24 17.43 3.99
CA ARG A 141 0.90 17.69 2.58
C ARG A 141 2.16 17.56 1.73
N VAL A 142 2.02 17.04 0.52
CA VAL A 142 3.10 17.00 -0.46
C VAL A 142 3.08 18.31 -1.25
N SER A 143 4.26 18.90 -1.43
CA SER A 143 4.41 20.11 -2.24
C SER A 143 3.91 19.88 -3.67
N PRO A 144 3.10 20.79 -4.24
CA PRO A 144 2.67 20.70 -5.64
C PRO A 144 3.85 20.67 -6.64
N ALA A 145 5.00 21.22 -6.26
CA ALA A 145 6.22 21.15 -7.07
C ALA A 145 6.84 19.74 -7.09
N ALA A 146 6.61 18.94 -6.05
CA ALA A 146 7.10 17.58 -5.93
C ALA A 146 6.12 16.56 -6.56
N ASP A 147 4.82 16.75 -6.37
CA ASP A 147 3.78 15.91 -6.94
C ASP A 147 2.66 16.77 -7.56
N PRO A 148 2.57 16.86 -8.90
CA PRO A 148 1.61 17.74 -9.57
C PRO A 148 0.18 17.19 -9.56
N ARG A 149 -0.06 15.98 -9.03
CA ARG A 149 -1.39 15.35 -8.98
C ARG A 149 -2.37 16.10 -8.06
N GLY A 150 -1.87 16.92 -7.15
CA GLY A 150 -2.68 17.67 -6.20
C GLY A 150 -3.14 16.80 -5.01
N ASP A 151 -3.37 17.45 -3.86
CA ASP A 151 -3.86 16.87 -2.60
C ASP A 151 -3.14 15.63 -2.06
N SER A 152 -1.94 15.34 -2.60
CA SER A 152 -1.09 14.27 -2.12
C SER A 152 -0.64 14.53 -0.68
N ARG A 153 -0.60 13.48 0.13
CA ARG A 153 -0.11 13.51 1.51
C ARG A 153 0.95 12.45 1.72
N VAL A 154 2.04 12.80 2.39
CA VAL A 154 3.08 11.84 2.74
C VAL A 154 2.89 11.38 4.18
N TRP A 155 2.75 10.07 4.35
CA TRP A 155 2.72 9.43 5.66
C TRP A 155 4.08 8.79 5.93
N THR A 156 4.74 9.28 6.98
CA THR A 156 5.95 8.68 7.54
C THR A 156 5.59 7.95 8.83
N ARG A 157 5.83 6.64 8.85
CA ARG A 157 5.67 5.78 10.02
C ARG A 157 7.03 5.43 10.61
N THR A 158 7.20 5.68 11.90
CA THR A 158 8.44 5.41 12.63
C THR A 158 8.24 4.43 13.76
N ASP A 159 9.24 3.59 13.99
CA ASP A 159 9.33 2.78 15.20
C ASP A 159 9.84 3.71 16.33
N PRO A 160 9.07 3.90 17.42
CA PRO A 160 9.43 4.84 18.47
C PRO A 160 10.64 4.40 19.30
N ASP A 161 10.93 3.09 19.36
CA ASP A 161 12.05 2.56 20.15
C ASP A 161 13.40 2.79 19.44
N THR A 162 13.38 2.80 18.10
CA THR A 162 14.59 2.92 17.26
C THR A 162 14.71 4.25 16.53
N GLY A 163 13.61 4.97 16.35
CA GLY A 163 13.52 6.16 15.49
C GLY A 163 13.65 5.86 14.00
N GLU A 164 13.69 4.59 13.60
CA GLU A 164 13.81 4.20 12.20
C GLU A 164 12.46 4.32 11.49
N ALA A 165 12.48 4.73 10.21
CA ALA A 165 11.28 4.67 9.39
C ALA A 165 10.95 3.21 9.09
N VAL A 166 9.71 2.84 9.40
CA VAL A 166 9.14 1.55 9.02
C VAL A 166 8.45 1.66 7.65
N PHE A 167 7.88 2.84 7.35
CA PHE A 167 7.24 3.09 6.08
C PHE A 167 7.21 4.58 5.73
N VAL A 168 7.42 4.90 4.47
CA VAL A 168 7.13 6.24 3.93
C VAL A 168 6.35 6.01 2.64
N ALA A 169 5.15 6.58 2.55
CA ALA A 169 4.35 6.54 1.33
C ALA A 169 3.57 7.83 1.10
N ILE A 170 3.25 8.05 -0.17
CA ILE A 170 2.53 9.21 -0.66
C ILE A 170 1.15 8.74 -1.09
N TYR A 171 0.12 9.28 -0.45
CA TYR A 171 -1.28 8.99 -0.66
C TYR A 171 -1.89 10.09 -1.50
N THR A 172 -2.68 9.70 -2.49
CA THR A 172 -3.58 10.59 -3.23
C THR A 172 -4.80 9.78 -3.68
N THR A 173 -5.74 10.43 -4.34
CA THR A 173 -6.88 9.79 -4.98
C THR A 173 -6.90 10.13 -6.46
N HIS A 174 -7.47 9.25 -7.27
CA HIS A 174 -7.80 9.58 -8.65
C HIS A 174 -9.13 8.97 -9.04
N GLU A 175 -9.83 9.61 -9.98
CA GLU A 175 -11.09 9.13 -10.51
C GLU A 175 -10.89 8.56 -11.91
N ARG A 176 -11.51 7.41 -12.18
CA ARG A 176 -11.65 6.85 -13.53
C ARG A 176 -13.01 6.16 -13.64
N ASP A 177 -13.74 6.46 -14.71
CA ASP A 177 -15.05 5.87 -15.01
C ASP A 177 -16.04 5.93 -13.83
N GLY A 178 -16.03 7.04 -13.08
CA GLY A 178 -16.91 7.26 -11.92
C GLY A 178 -16.50 6.51 -10.65
N VAL A 179 -15.33 5.86 -10.64
CA VAL A 179 -14.75 5.21 -9.46
C VAL A 179 -13.56 6.02 -8.96
N VAL A 180 -13.62 6.42 -7.69
CA VAL A 180 -12.48 7.05 -7.01
C VAL A 180 -11.62 5.97 -6.36
N TYR A 181 -10.35 5.91 -6.76
CA TYR A 181 -9.35 4.99 -6.27
C TYR A 181 -8.42 5.66 -5.27
N ALA A 182 -7.97 4.91 -4.26
CA ALA A 182 -6.85 5.31 -3.43
C ALA A 182 -5.53 4.92 -4.13
N ASN A 183 -4.64 5.89 -4.32
CA ASN A 183 -3.37 5.71 -5.00
C ASN A 183 -2.22 5.96 -4.03
N VAL A 184 -1.49 4.90 -3.71
CA VAL A 184 -0.42 4.90 -2.71
C VAL A 184 0.91 4.63 -3.38
N ALA A 185 1.83 5.57 -3.30
CA ALA A 185 3.16 5.48 -3.87
C ALA A 185 4.23 5.32 -2.78
N THR A 186 4.99 4.22 -2.87
CA THR A 186 6.06 3.90 -1.94
C THR A 186 7.41 4.15 -2.65
N PRO A 187 8.09 5.28 -2.38
CA PRO A 187 9.26 5.69 -3.15
C PRO A 187 10.49 4.83 -2.87
N LEU A 188 10.89 3.98 -3.80
CA LEU A 188 12.08 3.12 -3.71
C LEU A 188 13.31 3.80 -4.34
N PRO A 189 14.54 3.34 -4.07
CA PRO A 189 15.72 3.72 -4.85
C PRO A 189 15.50 3.45 -6.34
N TRP A 190 15.45 4.53 -7.12
CA TRP A 190 15.29 4.54 -8.58
C TRP A 190 13.96 4.02 -9.11
N ALA A 191 12.97 3.81 -8.24
CA ALA A 191 11.65 3.34 -8.61
C ALA A 191 10.58 3.82 -7.62
N ASN A 192 9.31 3.60 -7.94
CA ASN A 192 8.19 3.79 -7.04
C ASN A 192 7.32 2.53 -7.13
N LEU A 193 6.99 1.94 -5.97
CA LEU A 193 5.97 0.91 -5.90
C LEU A 193 4.62 1.61 -5.69
N SER A 194 3.83 1.70 -6.76
CA SER A 194 2.50 2.31 -6.75
C SER A 194 1.43 1.25 -6.59
N THR A 195 0.55 1.42 -5.61
CA THR A 195 -0.61 0.57 -5.38
C THR A 195 -1.87 1.38 -5.66
N VAL A 196 -2.75 0.86 -6.50
CA VAL A 196 -4.06 1.44 -6.77
C VAL A 196 -5.13 0.54 -6.17
N LEU A 197 -5.92 1.09 -5.26
CA LEU A 197 -6.88 0.37 -4.45
C LEU A 197 -8.28 0.91 -4.67
N ARG A 198 -9.22 0.02 -4.97
CA ARG A 198 -10.64 0.32 -4.99
C ARG A 198 -11.22 0.20 -3.57
N PRO A 199 -11.93 1.23 -3.06
CA PRO A 199 -12.63 1.14 -1.79
C PRO A 199 -13.97 0.38 -1.95
N GLU A 200 -14.29 -0.49 -1.01
CA GLU A 200 -15.56 -1.22 -0.93
C GLU A 200 -16.09 -1.20 0.51
N ALA A 201 -17.41 -1.05 0.68
CA ALA A 201 -18.01 -1.02 2.00
C ALA A 201 -18.15 -2.44 2.56
N ILE A 202 -17.75 -2.64 3.82
CA ILE A 202 -18.10 -3.84 4.59
C ILE A 202 -19.39 -3.48 5.31
N ARG A 203 -20.47 -4.23 5.07
CA ARG A 203 -21.71 -4.03 5.82
C ARG A 203 -21.46 -4.27 7.32
N GLY A 204 -22.04 -3.42 8.14
CA GLY A 204 -22.07 -3.56 9.59
C GLY A 204 -23.48 -3.31 10.11
N ASP A 205 -23.65 -3.56 11.40
CA ASP A 205 -24.86 -3.25 12.16
C ASP A 205 -24.64 -1.98 13.00
N GLY A 206 -25.71 -1.34 13.46
CA GLY A 206 -25.61 -0.19 14.37
C GLY A 206 -25.02 1.07 13.71
N ASP A 207 -23.92 1.58 14.25
CA ASP A 207 -23.29 2.87 13.87
C ASP A 207 -22.51 2.84 12.54
N GLY A 208 -22.58 1.73 11.80
CA GLY A 208 -21.97 1.57 10.47
C GLY A 208 -20.93 0.44 10.42
N GLY A 209 -20.47 0.15 9.20
CA GLY A 209 -19.56 -0.95 8.93
C GLY A 209 -18.09 -0.55 8.74
N GLY A 210 -17.30 -1.52 8.28
CA GLY A 210 -15.88 -1.32 7.95
C GLY A 210 -15.67 -0.94 6.48
N VAL A 211 -14.40 -0.80 6.09
CA VAL A 211 -14.01 -0.55 4.69
C VAL A 211 -12.96 -1.54 4.23
N VAL A 212 -13.04 -1.95 2.96
CA VAL A 212 -12.01 -2.68 2.24
C VAL A 212 -11.35 -1.74 1.24
N PHE A 213 -10.03 -1.76 1.14
CA PHE A 213 -9.28 -1.23 0.00
C PHE A 213 -8.62 -2.41 -0.70
N THR A 214 -8.98 -2.69 -1.95
CA THR A 214 -8.56 -3.91 -2.67
C THR A 214 -7.96 -3.57 -4.04
N THR A 215 -6.89 -4.27 -4.40
CA THR A 215 -6.41 -4.31 -5.81
C THR A 215 -7.02 -5.48 -6.57
N ARG A 216 -7.85 -6.28 -5.89
CA ARG A 216 -8.58 -7.41 -6.44
C ARG A 216 -10.02 -6.97 -6.59
N ASP A 217 -10.38 -6.48 -7.76
CA ASP A 217 -11.78 -6.39 -8.14
C ASP A 217 -12.05 -7.31 -9.32
N ASP A 218 -13.33 -7.66 -9.46
CA ASP A 218 -13.82 -8.49 -10.52
C ASP A 218 -14.33 -7.57 -11.64
N GLY A 219 -13.43 -6.98 -12.43
CA GLY A 219 -13.81 -6.02 -13.48
C GLY A 219 -12.66 -5.46 -14.31
N ASP A 220 -13.00 -4.54 -15.23
CA ASP A 220 -12.03 -3.66 -15.89
C ASP A 220 -11.76 -2.49 -14.95
N SER A 221 -10.60 -2.51 -14.30
CA SER A 221 -10.24 -1.56 -13.25
C SER A 221 -8.76 -1.23 -13.24
N ASP A 222 -8.46 -0.10 -12.63
CA ASP A 222 -7.10 0.34 -12.34
C ASP A 222 -6.47 -0.41 -11.15
N GLY A 223 -7.22 -1.30 -10.48
CA GLY A 223 -6.77 -2.02 -9.30
C GLY A 223 -5.50 -2.84 -9.57
N GLY A 224 -4.40 -2.51 -8.90
CA GLY A 224 -3.13 -3.17 -9.17
C GLY A 224 -1.94 -2.68 -8.33
N LEU A 225 -0.82 -3.37 -8.50
CA LEU A 225 0.49 -2.95 -8.01
C LEU A 225 1.41 -2.77 -9.19
N PHE A 226 2.06 -1.62 -9.25
CA PHE A 226 2.86 -1.20 -10.38
C PHE A 226 4.25 -0.78 -9.92
N LEU A 227 5.27 -1.28 -10.60
CA LEU A 227 6.63 -0.77 -10.46
C LEU A 227 6.84 0.36 -11.48
N VAL A 228 6.85 1.58 -10.98
CA VAL A 228 7.08 2.80 -11.77
C VAL A 228 8.57 3.09 -11.79
N THR A 229 9.16 3.19 -12.98
CA THR A 229 10.59 3.44 -13.16
C THR A 229 10.84 4.48 -14.25
N PRO A 230 12.04 5.07 -14.36
CA PRO A 230 12.37 5.99 -15.45
C PRO A 230 12.26 5.38 -16.86
N ILE A 231 12.26 4.05 -17.00
CA ILE A 231 12.17 3.35 -18.29
C ILE A 231 10.76 2.87 -18.62
N GLY A 232 9.78 3.14 -17.75
CA GLY A 232 8.39 2.73 -17.90
C GLY A 232 7.81 2.12 -16.63
N VAL A 233 6.55 1.73 -16.75
CA VAL A 233 5.75 1.17 -15.66
C VAL A 233 5.47 -0.30 -15.94
N PHE A 234 5.52 -1.11 -14.89
CA PHE A 234 5.34 -2.56 -14.97
C PHE A 234 4.24 -3.01 -14.01
N ASP A 235 3.16 -3.60 -14.54
CA ASP A 235 2.16 -4.31 -13.74
C ASP A 235 2.82 -5.54 -13.07
N LEU A 236 2.68 -5.64 -11.76
CA LEU A 236 3.25 -6.71 -10.96
C LEU A 236 2.20 -7.80 -10.75
N PRO A 237 2.60 -9.10 -10.73
CA PRO A 237 1.72 -10.21 -10.42
C PRO A 237 1.41 -10.29 -8.92
N MET A 238 1.11 -9.15 -8.31
CA MET A 238 0.86 -8.95 -6.91
C MET A 238 -0.56 -8.43 -6.72
N ALA A 239 -1.13 -8.72 -5.56
CA ALA A 239 -2.37 -8.11 -5.16
C ALA A 239 -2.33 -7.79 -3.67
N GLN A 240 -3.12 -6.80 -3.26
CA GLN A 240 -3.27 -6.39 -1.88
C GLN A 240 -4.74 -6.21 -1.53
N ARG A 241 -5.02 -6.38 -0.24
CA ARG A 241 -6.32 -6.10 0.34
C ARG A 241 -6.15 -5.65 1.77
N PHE A 242 -6.58 -4.42 2.03
CA PHE A 242 -6.66 -3.84 3.35
C PHE A 242 -8.10 -3.88 3.79
N ARG A 243 -8.35 -4.24 5.03
CA ARG A 243 -9.66 -4.13 5.64
C ARG A 243 -9.53 -3.49 6.99
N VAL A 244 -10.42 -2.54 7.28
CA VAL A 244 -10.47 -1.83 8.55
C VAL A 244 -11.88 -1.95 9.10
N TRP A 245 -11.98 -2.29 10.38
CA TRP A 245 -13.25 -2.45 11.09
C TRP A 245 -13.17 -1.74 12.45
N PRO A 246 -14.33 -1.33 13.01
CA PRO A 246 -14.48 -1.20 14.46
C PRO A 246 -14.04 -2.48 15.17
N ALA A 247 -13.32 -2.37 16.28
CA ALA A 247 -12.73 -3.52 16.97
C ALA A 247 -13.79 -4.50 17.54
N ASP A 248 -14.99 -4.02 17.82
CA ASP A 248 -16.13 -4.77 18.32
C ASP A 248 -17.01 -5.39 17.23
N SER A 249 -16.68 -5.17 15.95
CA SER A 249 -17.42 -5.76 14.83
C SER A 249 -17.43 -7.30 14.88
N PRO A 250 -18.55 -7.97 14.56
CA PRO A 250 -18.62 -9.44 14.60
C PRO A 250 -17.58 -10.14 13.71
N ASP A 251 -17.28 -9.53 12.56
CA ASP A 251 -16.33 -10.04 11.57
C ASP A 251 -14.90 -9.51 11.75
N ALA A 252 -14.67 -8.65 12.75
CA ALA A 252 -13.35 -8.11 13.01
C ALA A 252 -12.38 -9.22 13.49
N PRO A 253 -11.14 -9.24 12.99
CA PRO A 253 -10.12 -10.13 13.56
C PRO A 253 -9.88 -9.77 15.02
N ARG A 254 -9.81 -10.79 15.88
CA ARG A 254 -9.42 -10.57 17.29
C ARG A 254 -7.97 -10.12 17.35
N VAL A 255 -7.74 -8.99 18.00
CA VAL A 255 -6.42 -8.49 18.41
C VAL A 255 -6.35 -8.49 19.93
N GLN A 256 -5.16 -8.67 20.49
CA GLN A 256 -4.97 -8.70 21.96
C GLN A 256 -4.68 -7.29 22.51
N THR A 257 -5.47 -6.29 22.10
CA THR A 257 -5.31 -4.87 22.46
C THR A 257 -6.68 -4.27 22.72
N ASP A 258 -6.75 -3.24 23.54
CA ASP A 258 -7.93 -2.38 23.70
C ASP A 258 -7.99 -1.37 22.55
N ALA A 259 -7.89 -1.85 21.30
CA ALA A 259 -7.87 -1.00 20.12
C ALA A 259 -9.29 -0.51 19.78
N ASP A 260 -9.39 0.70 19.26
CA ASP A 260 -10.65 1.27 18.76
C ASP A 260 -11.01 0.64 17.40
N LEU A 261 -10.01 0.41 16.56
CA LEU A 261 -10.16 -0.23 15.25
C LEU A 261 -9.16 -1.37 15.08
N VAL A 262 -9.52 -2.30 14.22
CA VAL A 262 -8.64 -3.38 13.78
C VAL A 262 -8.50 -3.37 12.28
N ALA A 263 -7.32 -3.72 11.79
CA ALA A 263 -7.12 -3.87 10.35
C ALA A 263 -6.39 -5.14 9.98
N THR A 264 -6.66 -5.63 8.77
CA THR A 264 -5.83 -6.64 8.11
C THR A 264 -5.28 -6.09 6.82
N HIS A 265 -4.03 -6.39 6.53
CA HIS A 265 -3.39 -6.17 5.24
C HIS A 265 -2.90 -7.51 4.72
N GLU A 266 -3.54 -7.97 3.66
CA GLU A 266 -3.25 -9.23 3.00
C GLU A 266 -2.55 -8.99 1.68
N MET A 267 -1.51 -9.77 1.40
CA MET A 267 -0.73 -9.66 0.16
C MET A 267 -0.62 -11.01 -0.55
N TRP A 268 -0.76 -10.97 -1.88
CA TRP A 268 -0.62 -12.11 -2.78
C TRP A 268 0.48 -11.87 -3.80
N LEU A 269 1.11 -12.97 -4.22
CA LEU A 269 2.05 -13.02 -5.33
C LEU A 269 1.67 -14.24 -6.19
N PHE A 270 1.42 -14.02 -7.48
CA PHE A 270 0.89 -15.03 -8.41
C PHE A 270 -0.37 -15.73 -7.86
N GLY A 271 -1.28 -14.96 -7.28
CA GLY A 271 -2.55 -15.45 -6.71
C GLY A 271 -2.42 -16.24 -5.40
N ARG A 272 -1.21 -16.44 -4.87
CA ARG A 272 -0.98 -17.12 -3.58
C ARG A 272 -0.71 -16.10 -2.49
N GLN A 273 -1.47 -16.20 -1.40
CA GLN A 273 -1.27 -15.32 -0.25
C GLN A 273 0.05 -15.66 0.43
N PHE A 274 0.92 -14.67 0.58
CA PHE A 274 2.25 -14.88 1.18
C PHE A 274 2.40 -14.16 2.52
N LEU A 275 1.66 -13.07 2.73
CA LEU A 275 1.75 -12.26 3.94
C LEU A 275 0.37 -11.78 4.39
N THR A 276 0.17 -11.79 5.71
CA THR A 276 -0.90 -11.06 6.38
C THR A 276 -0.30 -10.25 7.52
N ILE A 277 -0.64 -8.97 7.58
CA ILE A 277 -0.33 -8.10 8.72
C ILE A 277 -1.66 -7.80 9.40
N ARG A 278 -1.70 -7.91 10.72
CA ARG A 278 -2.83 -7.48 11.54
C ARG A 278 -2.43 -6.23 12.31
N TYR A 279 -3.30 -5.24 12.33
CA TYR A 279 -3.09 -4.00 13.05
C TYR A 279 -4.13 -3.85 14.15
N GLY A 280 -3.69 -3.38 15.32
CA GLY A 280 -4.55 -2.70 16.29
C GLY A 280 -4.31 -1.20 16.15
N ILE A 281 -5.37 -0.42 16.07
CA ILE A 281 -5.33 1.02 15.86
C ILE A 281 -6.04 1.66 17.06
N GLU A 282 -5.30 2.50 17.79
CA GLU A 282 -5.79 3.17 18.99
C GLU A 282 -5.60 4.68 18.86
N ARG A 283 -6.55 5.46 19.36
CA ARG A 283 -6.35 6.91 19.44
C ARG A 283 -5.14 7.22 20.31
N SER A 284 -4.23 8.05 19.79
CA SER A 284 -3.11 8.56 20.55
C SER A 284 -3.62 9.34 21.74
N ARG A 285 -3.11 9.00 22.94
CA ARG A 285 -3.42 9.76 24.15
C ARG A 285 -2.60 11.06 24.13
N PRO A 286 -3.21 12.22 24.44
CA PRO A 286 -2.50 13.50 24.52
C PRO A 286 -1.46 13.53 25.64
#